data_AF-A0A1E3S0C1-F1
#
_entry.id   AF-A0A1E3S0C1-F1
#
_cell.length_a   1.000
_cell.length_b   1.000
_cell.length_c   1.000
_cell.angle_alpha   90.00
_cell.angle_beta   90.00
_cell.angle_gamma   90.00
#
_symmetry.space_group_name_H-M   'P 1'
#
loop_
_entity.id
_entity.type
_entity.pdbx_description
1 polymer ?
#
loop_
_entity_poly.entity_id
_entity_poly.type
_entity_poly.pdbx_seq_one_letter_code
_entity_poly.pdbx_strand_id
1 'polypeptide(L)'
;MTTAGTFALDAGLHTYPAAGFDIPWNGWATPIVSRATLCALIANEDPLGQRLTLEFDGTIATVADRDPAGRHTDAVTLVPDADGLYHLVALGWTFHQIEERPQRGQFATPECRYTVTWQIDALDATTPGRGRPVRPRRPNPAPDHGHCLHCHRHHNRPAPPR
;
A
#
# COMPACT_ATOMS: atom_id res chain seq x y z
N MET A 1 -0.39 11.59 11.34
CA MET A 1 0.29 10.80 10.30
C MET A 1 -0.69 9.75 9.84
N THR A 2 -1.19 9.86 8.61
CA THR A 2 -2.00 8.82 7.99
C THR A 2 -1.07 7.68 7.57
N THR A 3 -1.48 6.43 7.81
CA THR A 3 -0.69 5.25 7.47
C THR A 3 -0.93 4.88 6.02
N ALA A 4 0.12 4.83 5.21
CA ALA A 4 0.05 4.33 3.84
C ALA A 4 -0.39 2.85 3.81
N GLY A 5 -1.02 2.44 2.71
CA GLY A 5 -1.50 1.07 2.57
C GLY A 5 -2.08 0.79 1.19
N THR A 6 -2.89 -0.25 1.10
CA THR A 6 -3.53 -0.67 -0.16
C THR A 6 -5.04 -0.66 0.02
N PHE A 7 -5.78 -0.33 -1.03
CA PHE A 7 -7.24 -0.36 -1.04
C PHE A 7 -7.79 -0.93 -2.34
N ALA A 8 -9.07 -1.31 -2.34
CA ALA A 8 -9.83 -1.68 -3.53
C ALA A 8 -11.20 -1.00 -3.51
N LEU A 9 -11.75 -0.69 -4.68
CA LEU A 9 -13.16 -0.34 -4.81
C LEU A 9 -14.02 -1.56 -4.47
N ASP A 10 -15.17 -1.36 -3.83
CA ASP A 10 -16.12 -2.44 -3.61
C ASP A 10 -16.57 -3.05 -4.96
N ALA A 11 -16.58 -4.38 -5.03
CA ALA A 11 -16.76 -5.15 -6.27
C ALA A 11 -15.73 -4.88 -7.39
N GLY A 12 -14.70 -4.07 -7.14
CA GLY A 12 -13.59 -3.82 -8.08
C GLY A 12 -12.62 -5.00 -8.15
N LEU A 13 -11.94 -5.15 -9.29
CA LEU A 13 -10.96 -6.22 -9.55
C LEU A 13 -9.51 -5.80 -9.24
N HIS A 14 -9.30 -4.52 -8.93
CA HIS A 14 -7.98 -3.92 -8.84
C HIS A 14 -7.70 -3.38 -7.44
N THR A 15 -6.42 -3.42 -7.06
CA THR A 15 -5.92 -2.85 -5.82
C THR A 15 -5.00 -1.67 -6.13
N TYR A 16 -5.03 -0.65 -5.27
CA TYR A 16 -4.35 0.61 -5.47
C TYR A 16 -3.57 1.04 -4.24
N PRO A 17 -2.42 1.71 -4.40
CA PRO A 17 -1.70 2.28 -3.28
C PRO A 17 -2.43 3.53 -2.75
N ALA A 18 -2.68 3.54 -1.44
CA ALA A 18 -3.12 4.71 -0.69
C ALA A 18 -1.92 5.33 0.05
N ALA A 19 -1.82 6.66 -0.04
CA ALA A 19 -0.89 7.42 0.79
C ALA A 19 -1.35 7.46 2.26
N GLY A 20 -2.66 7.29 2.48
CA GLY A 20 -3.28 7.33 3.79
C GLY A 20 -4.77 6.99 3.73
N PHE A 21 -5.42 7.05 4.88
CA PHE A 21 -6.87 6.90 5.01
C PHE A 21 -7.42 7.97 5.95
N ASP A 22 -8.52 8.60 5.56
CA ASP A 22 -9.32 9.44 6.45
C ASP A 22 -10.10 8.60 7.47
N ILE A 23 -10.98 9.27 8.23
CA ILE A 23 -11.94 8.60 9.11
C ILE A 23 -12.93 7.77 8.25
N PRO A 24 -13.06 6.46 8.52
CA PRO A 24 -14.00 5.60 7.79
C PRO A 24 -15.45 6.11 7.85
N TRP A 25 -16.20 5.89 6.77
CA TRP A 25 -17.62 6.25 6.69
C TRP A 25 -18.46 4.97 6.55
N ASN A 26 -19.37 4.73 7.50
CA ASN A 26 -20.22 3.52 7.53
C ASN A 26 -19.43 2.20 7.40
N GLY A 27 -18.21 2.16 7.94
CA GLY A 27 -17.32 1.00 7.87
C GLY A 27 -16.50 0.90 6.57
N TRP A 28 -16.74 1.77 5.59
CA TRP A 28 -15.96 1.85 4.36
C TRP A 28 -14.70 2.67 4.56
N ALA A 29 -13.61 2.21 3.94
CA ALA A 29 -12.36 2.94 3.92
C ALA A 29 -12.53 4.23 3.10
N THR A 30 -11.74 5.23 3.47
CA THR A 30 -11.73 6.55 2.84
C THR A 30 -10.30 6.87 2.41
N PRO A 31 -9.85 6.33 1.26
CA PRO A 31 -8.46 6.42 0.83
C PRO A 31 -8.06 7.85 0.46
N ILE A 32 -6.81 8.18 0.77
CA ILE A 32 -6.12 9.40 0.32
C ILE A 32 -5.07 8.97 -0.71
N VAL A 33 -5.13 9.54 -1.91
CA VAL A 33 -4.40 9.01 -3.06
C VAL A 33 -3.66 10.07 -3.84
N SER A 34 -2.58 9.65 -4.52
CA SER A 34 -1.87 10.53 -5.47
C SER A 34 -2.70 10.75 -6.73
N ARG A 35 -2.35 11.80 -7.51
CA ARG A 35 -2.90 12.01 -8.86
C ARG A 35 -2.76 10.77 -9.75
N ALA A 36 -1.59 10.12 -9.72
CA ALA A 36 -1.33 8.94 -10.54
C ALA A 36 -2.25 7.78 -10.16
N THR A 37 -2.45 7.57 -8.86
CA THR A 37 -3.38 6.55 -8.34
C THR A 37 -4.82 6.87 -8.76
N LEU A 38 -5.26 8.12 -8.65
CA LEU A 38 -6.61 8.54 -9.08
C LEU A 38 -6.83 8.26 -10.58
N CYS A 39 -5.87 8.60 -11.43
CA CYS A 39 -5.94 8.29 -12.86
C CYS A 39 -6.05 6.77 -13.12
N ALA A 40 -5.24 5.97 -12.42
CA ALA A 40 -5.26 4.52 -12.55
C ALA A 40 -6.58 3.91 -12.07
N LEU A 41 -7.17 4.44 -11.00
CA LEU A 41 -8.48 4.03 -10.51
C LEU A 41 -9.53 4.23 -11.60
N ILE A 42 -9.70 5.46 -12.11
CA ILE A 42 -10.74 5.75 -13.11
C ILE A 42 -10.52 4.96 -14.41
N ALA A 43 -9.28 4.85 -14.89
CA ALA A 43 -8.97 4.12 -16.11
C ALA A 43 -9.27 2.62 -16.02
N ASN A 44 -9.13 2.02 -14.83
CA ASN A 44 -9.43 0.61 -14.62
C ASN A 44 -10.94 0.37 -14.41
N GLU A 45 -11.64 1.30 -13.76
CA GLU A 45 -13.08 1.20 -13.51
C GLU A 45 -13.93 1.49 -14.75
N ASP A 46 -13.40 2.22 -15.71
CA ASP A 46 -14.01 2.45 -17.01
C ASP A 46 -12.97 2.43 -18.14
N PRO A 47 -12.48 1.24 -18.53
CA PRO A 47 -11.40 1.09 -19.50
C PRO A 47 -11.78 1.54 -20.91
N LEU A 48 -13.07 1.58 -21.22
CA LEU A 48 -13.58 2.08 -22.49
C LEU A 48 -13.84 3.58 -22.47
N GLY A 49 -13.78 4.23 -21.30
CA GLY A 49 -14.05 5.66 -21.15
C GLY A 49 -15.43 6.03 -21.67
N GLN A 50 -16.47 5.25 -21.33
CA GLN A 50 -17.86 5.50 -21.75
C GLN A 50 -18.73 5.99 -20.59
N ARG A 51 -18.44 5.55 -19.37
CA ARG A 51 -19.22 5.84 -18.17
C ARG A 51 -18.62 6.96 -17.34
N LEU A 52 -17.31 6.98 -17.16
CA LEU A 52 -16.61 7.94 -16.31
C LEU A 52 -15.83 8.93 -17.15
N THR A 53 -15.67 10.13 -16.61
CA THR A 53 -14.71 11.13 -17.08
C THR A 53 -13.86 11.58 -15.91
N LEU A 54 -12.59 11.85 -16.19
CA LEU A 54 -11.66 12.45 -15.25
C LEU A 54 -10.97 13.61 -15.96
N GLU A 55 -11.29 14.82 -15.53
CA GLU A 55 -10.72 16.04 -16.07
C GLU A 55 -9.92 16.76 -14.98
N PHE A 56 -8.86 17.47 -15.38
CA PHE A 56 -8.05 18.25 -14.46
C PHE A 56 -8.01 19.71 -14.91
N ASP A 57 -8.41 20.61 -14.02
CA ASP A 57 -8.15 22.04 -14.13
C ASP A 57 -6.99 22.39 -13.18
N GLY A 58 -5.79 22.42 -13.72
CA GLY A 58 -4.55 22.51 -12.94
C GLY A 58 -4.36 21.31 -12.01
N THR A 59 -4.56 21.52 -10.72
CA THR A 59 -4.47 20.50 -9.66
C THR A 59 -5.85 20.02 -9.18
N ILE A 60 -6.93 20.66 -9.62
CA ILE A 60 -8.29 20.27 -9.23
C ILE A 60 -8.75 19.17 -10.19
N ALA A 61 -9.24 18.06 -9.64
CA ALA A 61 -9.80 16.97 -10.44
C ALA A 61 -11.32 17.03 -10.44
N THR A 62 -11.95 16.77 -11.59
CA THR A 62 -13.41 16.58 -11.69
C THR A 62 -13.67 15.19 -12.22
N VAL A 63 -14.41 14.38 -11.45
CA VAL A 63 -14.88 13.05 -11.83
C VAL A 63 -16.36 13.15 -12.12
N ALA A 64 -16.79 12.75 -13.32
CA ALA A 64 -18.21 12.76 -13.66
C ALA A 64 -18.69 11.47 -14.32
N ASP A 65 -19.91 11.05 -13.98
CA ASP A 65 -20.63 9.96 -14.61
C ASP A 65 -21.36 10.44 -15.87
N ARG A 66 -21.44 9.56 -16.87
CA ARG A 66 -22.14 9.77 -18.14
C ARG A 66 -23.28 8.77 -18.31
N ASP A 67 -24.40 9.28 -18.79
CA ASP A 67 -25.51 8.45 -19.26
C ASP A 67 -25.16 7.74 -20.59
N PRO A 68 -25.98 6.77 -21.04
CA PRO A 68 -25.77 6.11 -22.33
C PRO A 68 -25.82 7.03 -23.56
N ALA A 69 -26.32 8.27 -23.42
CA ALA A 69 -26.31 9.30 -24.46
C ALA A 69 -25.05 10.18 -24.39
N GLY A 70 -24.14 9.93 -23.44
CA GLY A 70 -22.89 10.64 -23.23
C GLY A 70 -23.02 11.94 -22.42
N ARG A 71 -24.17 12.21 -21.82
CA ARG A 71 -24.39 13.44 -21.02
C ARG A 71 -23.92 13.23 -19.59
N HIS A 72 -23.28 14.24 -19.01
CA HIS A 72 -22.85 14.19 -17.61
C HIS A 72 -24.10 14.20 -16.71
N THR A 73 -24.23 13.21 -15.83
CA THR A 73 -25.36 13.10 -14.89
C THR A 73 -25.00 13.60 -13.51
N ASP A 74 -23.80 13.26 -13.04
CA ASP A 74 -23.28 13.63 -11.73
C ASP A 74 -21.79 13.96 -11.87
N ALA A 75 -21.34 15.00 -11.16
CA ALA A 75 -19.94 15.42 -11.17
C ALA A 75 -19.49 15.79 -9.75
N VAL A 76 -18.32 15.28 -9.38
CA VAL A 76 -17.67 15.56 -8.10
C VAL A 76 -16.32 16.21 -8.37
N THR A 77 -16.08 17.34 -7.73
CA THR A 77 -14.79 18.03 -7.78
C THR A 77 -13.95 17.67 -6.55
N LEU A 78 -12.73 17.20 -6.78
CA LEU A 78 -11.74 16.88 -5.77
C LEU A 78 -10.65 17.96 -5.78
N VAL A 79 -10.57 18.71 -4.69
CA VAL A 79 -9.46 19.62 -4.43
C VAL A 79 -8.39 18.84 -3.64
N PRO A 80 -7.13 18.82 -4.09
CA PRO A 80 -6.09 18.13 -3.35
C PRO A 80 -5.73 18.87 -2.06
N ASP A 81 -5.20 18.14 -1.09
CA ASP A 81 -4.66 18.70 0.14
C ASP A 81 -3.34 19.45 -0.08
N ALA A 82 -2.73 19.93 1.01
CA ALA A 82 -1.47 20.66 0.97
C ALA A 82 -0.30 19.84 0.40
N ASP A 83 -0.38 18.50 0.45
CA ASP A 83 0.63 17.57 -0.08
C ASP A 83 0.32 17.16 -1.54
N GLY A 84 -0.77 17.66 -2.13
CA GLY A 84 -1.19 17.34 -3.49
C GLY A 84 -1.94 16.01 -3.61
N LEU A 85 -2.46 15.48 -2.49
CA LEU A 85 -3.20 14.22 -2.44
C LEU A 85 -4.70 14.44 -2.46
N TYR A 86 -5.44 13.50 -3.03
CA TYR A 86 -6.89 13.57 -3.21
C TYR A 86 -7.58 12.67 -2.20
N HIS A 87 -8.53 13.23 -1.47
CA HIS A 87 -9.36 12.52 -0.50
C HIS A 87 -10.57 11.91 -1.21
N LEU A 88 -10.61 10.58 -1.36
CA LEU A 88 -11.64 9.90 -2.14
C LEU A 88 -13.00 9.84 -1.43
N VAL A 89 -13.08 10.21 -0.15
CA VAL A 89 -14.35 10.29 0.60
C VAL A 89 -15.38 11.17 -0.10
N ALA A 90 -14.95 12.22 -0.80
CA ALA A 90 -15.83 13.13 -1.51
C ALA A 90 -16.56 12.49 -2.70
N LEU A 91 -16.05 11.38 -3.26
CA LEU A 91 -16.72 10.65 -4.34
C LEU A 91 -17.99 9.92 -3.86
N GLY A 92 -18.12 9.65 -2.56
CA GLY A 92 -19.21 8.84 -2.02
C GLY A 92 -19.16 7.36 -2.43
N TRP A 93 -18.02 6.90 -2.96
CA TRP A 93 -17.80 5.51 -3.35
C TRP A 93 -17.39 4.66 -2.13
N THR A 94 -17.60 3.35 -2.24
CA THR A 94 -17.32 2.37 -1.19
C THR A 94 -15.98 1.68 -1.43
N PHE A 95 -15.04 1.78 -0.50
CA PHE A 95 -13.70 1.18 -0.62
C PHE A 95 -13.38 0.24 0.54
N HIS A 96 -12.65 -0.84 0.24
CA HIS A 96 -12.06 -1.73 1.24
C HIS A 96 -10.60 -1.37 1.44
N GLN A 97 -10.17 -1.25 2.70
CA GLN A 97 -8.75 -1.30 3.02
C GLN A 97 -8.27 -2.75 2.92
N ILE A 98 -7.25 -2.98 2.12
CA ILE A 98 -6.62 -4.30 2.01
C ILE A 98 -5.54 -4.36 3.06
N GLU A 99 -5.86 -4.97 4.19
CA GLU A 99 -4.84 -5.41 5.13
C GLU A 99 -4.04 -6.51 4.45
N GLU A 100 -2.74 -6.27 4.24
CA GLU A 100 -1.81 -7.37 4.00
C GLU A 100 -1.83 -8.22 5.27
N ARG A 101 -2.67 -9.27 5.28
CA ARG A 101 -2.55 -10.30 6.30
C ARG A 101 -1.13 -10.82 6.19
N PRO A 102 -0.27 -10.68 7.22
CA PRO A 102 0.96 -11.44 7.23
C PRO A 102 0.52 -12.90 7.08
N GLN A 103 1.00 -13.55 6.02
CA GLN A 103 0.64 -14.94 5.75
C GLN A 103 0.91 -15.71 7.05
N ARG A 104 -0.16 -16.19 7.71
CA ARG A 104 -0.06 -17.02 8.90
C ARG A 104 0.51 -18.35 8.43
N GLY A 105 1.83 -18.41 8.30
CA GLY A 105 2.56 -19.46 7.60
C GLY A 105 3.94 -19.06 7.09
N GLN A 106 4.28 -17.78 6.98
CA GLN A 106 5.64 -17.36 6.60
C GLN A 106 6.51 -17.05 7.83
N PHE A 107 6.53 -18.00 8.78
CA PHE A 107 7.80 -18.32 9.43
C PHE A 107 8.60 -19.22 8.48
N ALA A 108 8.95 -18.70 7.31
CA ALA A 108 10.11 -19.21 6.62
C ALA A 108 11.31 -18.69 7.41
N THR A 109 11.65 -19.39 8.49
CA THR A 109 13.01 -19.35 9.02
C THR A 109 13.92 -19.69 7.84
N PRO A 110 14.81 -18.79 7.38
CA PRO A 110 15.93 -19.25 6.59
C PRO A 110 16.79 -20.05 7.56
N GLU A 111 16.58 -21.36 7.59
CA GLU A 111 17.52 -22.39 8.07
C GLU A 111 18.52 -21.97 9.16
N CYS A 112 18.05 -21.30 10.20
CA CYS A 112 18.77 -21.20 11.45
C CYS A 112 18.33 -22.41 12.26
N ARG A 113 19.07 -23.52 12.07
CA ARG A 113 19.05 -24.65 13.00
C ARG A 113 19.44 -24.13 14.39
N TYR A 114 18.46 -23.73 15.18
CA TYR A 114 18.53 -23.83 16.62
C TYR A 114 17.38 -24.72 17.06
N THR A 115 17.71 -25.97 17.37
CA THR A 115 16.83 -26.83 18.15
C THR A 115 16.79 -26.23 19.55
N VAL A 116 15.71 -25.52 19.89
CA VAL A 116 15.39 -25.30 21.30
C VAL A 116 14.83 -26.61 21.83
N THR A 117 15.69 -27.37 22.52
CA THR A 117 15.24 -28.49 23.36
C THR A 117 14.82 -27.89 24.69
N TRP A 118 13.51 -27.70 24.91
CA TRP A 118 13.01 -27.55 26.27
C TRP A 118 13.07 -28.92 26.93
N GLN A 119 14.14 -29.16 27.69
CA GLN A 119 14.22 -30.29 28.60
C GLN A 119 13.33 -29.96 29.81
N ILE A 120 12.22 -30.67 29.96
CA ILE A 120 11.56 -30.77 31.27
C ILE A 120 12.41 -31.78 32.05
N ASP A 121 13.37 -31.28 32.83
CA ASP A 121 14.06 -32.13 33.79
C ASP A 121 13.07 -32.49 34.88
N ALA A 122 12.73 -33.78 34.93
CA ALA A 122 12.10 -34.40 36.07
C ALA A 122 13.00 -34.17 37.30
N LEU A 123 12.40 -33.63 38.36
CA LEU A 123 12.96 -33.64 39.69
C LEU A 123 13.20 -35.11 40.10
N ASP A 124 14.46 -35.55 40.23
CA ASP A 124 14.94 -36.24 41.45
C ASP A 124 16.47 -36.37 41.51
N ALA A 125 17.01 -35.91 42.65
CA ALA A 125 18.19 -36.36 43.39
C ALA A 125 19.62 -36.37 42.79
N THR A 126 20.47 -35.53 43.43
CA THR A 126 21.81 -35.82 44.03
C THR A 126 23.01 -34.99 43.53
N THR A 127 23.61 -34.25 44.46
CA THR A 127 24.76 -33.30 44.47
C THR A 127 26.15 -34.02 44.43
N PRO A 128 27.34 -33.35 44.34
CA PRO A 128 27.90 -32.35 43.40
C PRO A 128 29.27 -32.76 42.77
N GLY A 129 29.77 -32.00 41.77
CA GLY A 129 31.18 -32.06 41.34
C GLY A 129 31.65 -30.84 40.50
N ARG A 130 32.81 -30.26 40.85
CA ARG A 130 33.39 -28.98 40.40
C ARG A 130 33.92 -28.94 38.95
N GLY A 131 33.88 -27.77 38.29
CA GLY A 131 34.71 -27.44 37.10
C GLY A 131 34.51 -26.01 36.53
N ARG A 132 35.59 -25.33 36.13
CA ARG A 132 35.75 -23.88 35.81
C ARG A 132 35.06 -23.36 34.51
N PRO A 133 34.87 -22.03 34.35
CA PRO A 133 34.21 -21.44 33.18
C PRO A 133 35.18 -21.01 32.06
N VAL A 134 34.74 -21.07 30.80
CA VAL A 134 35.42 -20.48 29.63
C VAL A 134 34.54 -19.37 29.04
N ARG A 135 35.15 -18.20 28.79
CA ARG A 135 34.52 -16.95 28.31
C ARG A 135 34.10 -17.01 26.83
N PRO A 136 33.05 -16.29 26.40
CA PRO A 136 32.68 -16.17 24.99
C PRO A 136 33.48 -15.06 24.26
N ARG A 137 33.75 -15.25 22.96
CA ARG A 137 34.26 -14.22 22.05
C ARG A 137 33.10 -13.52 21.30
N ARG A 138 33.27 -12.21 21.06
CA ARG A 138 32.33 -11.28 20.42
C ARG A 138 32.07 -11.58 18.93
N PRO A 139 30.92 -11.15 18.36
CA PRO A 139 30.65 -11.19 16.93
C PRO A 139 30.97 -9.85 16.22
N ASN A 140 31.16 -9.88 14.90
CA ASN A 140 31.15 -8.72 14.00
C ASN A 140 30.76 -9.17 12.55
N PRO A 141 30.44 -8.28 11.60
CA PRO A 141 29.11 -7.71 11.36
C PRO A 141 28.55 -8.06 9.95
N ALA A 142 27.32 -7.62 9.69
CA ALA A 142 26.47 -7.88 8.52
C ALA A 142 27.02 -7.38 7.16
N PRO A 143 26.55 -7.93 6.02
CA PRO A 143 26.71 -7.30 4.73
C PRO A 143 25.49 -6.45 4.33
N ASP A 144 25.85 -5.32 3.76
CA ASP A 144 25.09 -4.29 3.05
C ASP A 144 24.47 -4.86 1.77
N HIS A 145 23.17 -4.62 1.54
CA HIS A 145 22.52 -4.91 0.27
C HIS A 145 21.75 -3.68 -0.23
N GLY A 146 22.33 -3.00 -1.22
CA GLY A 146 21.79 -3.05 -2.58
C GLY A 146 20.75 -1.99 -2.95
N HIS A 147 21.26 -0.92 -3.58
CA HIS A 147 20.53 0.02 -4.44
C HIS A 147 19.63 -0.67 -5.49
N CYS A 148 18.38 -0.24 -5.61
CA CYS A 148 17.56 -0.39 -6.83
C CYS A 148 17.46 0.96 -7.56
N LEU A 149 18.12 1.07 -8.71
CA LEU A 149 18.05 2.19 -9.65
C LEU A 149 17.68 1.64 -11.03
N HIS A 150 16.41 1.74 -11.45
CA HIS A 150 16.02 2.16 -12.82
C HIS A 150 14.49 2.11 -13.02
N CYS A 151 13.85 3.27 -13.06
CA CYS A 151 12.61 3.46 -13.82
C CYS A 151 12.94 4.40 -14.98
N HIS A 152 12.90 3.87 -16.21
CA HIS A 152 13.19 4.62 -17.42
C HIS A 152 12.14 5.71 -17.66
N ARG A 153 12.63 6.95 -17.77
CA ARG A 153 11.91 8.15 -18.17
C ARG A 153 11.87 8.24 -19.69
N HIS A 154 10.74 7.95 -20.32
CA HIS A 154 10.49 8.33 -21.71
C HIS A 154 10.03 9.79 -21.76
N HIS A 155 10.94 10.68 -22.16
CA HIS A 155 10.62 12.04 -22.57
C HIS A 155 10.18 12.03 -24.02
N ASN A 156 8.94 12.43 -24.30
CA ASN A 156 8.52 12.83 -25.63
C ASN A 156 7.96 14.26 -25.55
N ARG A 157 8.72 15.25 -26.02
CA ARG A 157 8.28 16.64 -26.18
C ARG A 157 8.12 16.92 -27.68
N PRO A 158 6.95 17.37 -28.15
CA PRO A 158 6.86 18.05 -29.43
C PRO A 158 7.27 19.54 -29.31
N ALA A 159 7.91 20.07 -30.35
CA ALA A 159 8.45 21.42 -30.45
C ALA A 159 7.35 22.50 -30.65
N PRO A 160 7.61 23.78 -30.31
CA PRO A 160 6.69 24.88 -30.60
C PRO A 160 6.88 25.42 -32.04
N PRO A 161 5.81 25.88 -32.70
CA PRO A 161 5.90 26.49 -34.02
C PRO A 161 6.42 27.94 -33.97
N ARG A 162 7.04 28.37 -35.08
CA ARG A 162 7.34 29.77 -35.43
C ARG A 162 6.47 30.18 -36.61
#